data_AF-A0A520J756-F1
#
_entry.id   AF-A0A520J756-F1
#
_cell.length_a   1.000
_cell.length_b   1.000
_cell.length_c   1.000
_cell.angle_alpha   90.00
_cell.angle_beta   90.00
_cell.angle_gamma   90.00
#
_symmetry.space_group_name_H-M   'P 1'
#
loop_
_entity.id
_entity.type
_entity.pdbx_description
1 polymer ?
#
loop_
_entity_poly.entity_id
_entity_poly.type
_entity_poly.pdbx_seq_one_letter_code
_entity_poly.pdbx_strand_id
1 'polypeptide(L)' 'MYERTYYATHPDMMECVSNDELRDRYLIQDLFRDGECVLNYTHADRMVIGGVAVSSGSVALPHQTEPASA' A
#
# COMPACT_ATOMS: atom_id res chain seq x y z
N MET A 1 -6.72 -2.62 7.74
CA MET A 1 -7.26 -1.85 6.59
C MET A 1 -6.23 -1.76 5.49
N TYR A 2 -5.05 -1.20 5.76
CA TYR A 2 -3.94 -1.19 4.81
C TYR A 2 -2.94 -2.30 5.14
N GLU A 3 -2.47 -3.02 4.12
CA GLU A 3 -1.43 -4.03 4.19
C GLU A 3 -0.07 -3.39 4.53
N ARG A 4 0.23 -2.26 3.89
CA ARG A 4 1.45 -1.50 4.16
C ARG A 4 1.23 0.00 4.02
N THR A 5 1.97 0.75 4.83
CA THR A 5 2.09 2.21 4.71
C THR A 5 3.46 2.57 4.15
N TYR A 6 3.46 3.29 3.04
CA TYR A 6 4.63 3.82 2.35
C TYR A 6 4.86 5.27 2.77
N TYR A 7 6.09 5.60 3.15
CA TYR A 7 6.44 6.93 3.62
C TYR A 7 7.11 7.74 2.52
N ALA A 8 6.84 9.05 2.52
CA ALA A 8 7.58 9.97 1.67
C ALA A 8 9.04 10.03 2.16
N THR A 9 9.97 9.94 1.21
CA THR A 9 11.40 9.98 1.47
C THR A 9 11.99 11.28 0.94
N HIS A 10 12.94 11.86 1.68
CA HIS A 10 13.71 13.00 1.19
C HIS A 10 14.65 12.56 0.05
N PRO A 11 14.85 13.36 -1.03
CA PRO A 11 15.73 13.01 -2.14
C PRO A 11 17.17 12.68 -1.71
N ASP A 12 17.71 13.38 -0.70
CA ASP A 12 19.05 13.10 -0.15
C ASP A 12 19.19 11.70 0.43
N MET A 13 18.08 11.04 0.79
CA MET A 13 18.09 9.66 1.27
C MET A 13 18.14 8.62 0.15
N MET A 14 18.20 9.06 -1.12
CA MET A 14 18.33 8.19 -2.30
C MET A 14 19.79 8.04 -2.77
N GLU A 15 20.70 8.89 -2.30
CA GLU A 15 22.11 8.76 -2.62
C GLU A 15 22.68 7.48 -1.95
N CYS A 16 23.34 6.63 -2.73
CA CYS A 16 23.90 5.34 -2.30
C CYS A 16 22.92 4.23 -1.87
N VAL A 17 21.62 4.35 -2.17
CA VAL A 17 20.64 3.30 -1.86
C VAL A 17 20.78 2.12 -2.83
N SER A 18 20.80 0.91 -2.30
CA SER A 18 20.83 -0.32 -3.11
C SER A 18 19.49 -0.59 -3.79
N ASN A 19 19.49 -1.41 -4.85
CA ASN A 19 18.25 -1.82 -5.52
C ASN A 19 17.26 -2.51 -4.56
N ASP A 20 17.75 -3.30 -3.61
CA ASP A 20 16.89 -3.99 -2.65
C ASP A 20 16.22 -3.01 -1.69
N GLU A 21 16.95 -1.99 -1.24
CA GLU A 21 16.38 -0.91 -0.43
C GLU A 21 15.39 -0.05 -1.21
N LEU A 22 15.61 0.20 -2.50
CA LEU A 22 14.62 0.85 -3.36
C LEU A 22 13.34 0.01 -3.49
N ARG A 23 13.48 -1.31 -3.67
CA ARG A 23 12.33 -2.22 -3.72
C ARG A 23 11.58 -2.21 -2.40
N ASP A 24 12.27 -2.28 -1.26
CA ASP A 24 11.59 -2.22 0.03
C ASP A 24 10.82 -0.91 0.22
N ARG A 25 11.37 0.22 -0.23
CA ARG A 25 10.76 1.55 -0.07
C ARG A 25 9.63 1.86 -1.03
N TYR A 26 9.64 1.32 -2.25
CA TYR A 26 8.70 1.76 -3.30
C TYR A 26 7.96 0.64 -4.03
N LEU A 27 8.41 -0.62 -3.94
CA LEU A 27 7.74 -1.71 -4.61
C LEU A 27 6.55 -2.18 -3.78
N ILE A 28 5.38 -2.19 -4.41
CA ILE A 28 4.20 -2.87 -3.89
C ILE A 28 4.17 -4.26 -4.50
N GLN A 29 4.42 -5.27 -3.67
CA GLN A 29 4.36 -6.68 -4.06
C GLN A 29 2.98 -7.24 -3.71
N ASP A 30 2.61 -8.35 -4.36
CA ASP A 30 1.40 -9.12 -4.06
C ASP A 30 0.11 -8.28 -4.02
N LEU A 31 0.01 -7.31 -4.94
CA LEU A 31 -1.12 -6.38 -5.02
C LEU A 31 -2.43 -7.07 -5.39
N PHE A 32 -2.36 -8.16 -6.16
CA PHE A 32 -3.52 -8.94 -6.60
C PHE A 32 -3.48 -10.30 -5.93
N ARG A 33 -4.44 -10.54 -5.03
CA ARG A 33 -4.65 -11.79 -4.33
C ARG A 33 -6.08 -12.24 -4.59
N ASP A 34 -6.26 -13.52 -4.92
CA ASP A 34 -7.56 -14.06 -5.33
C ASP A 34 -8.61 -13.90 -4.22
N GLY A 35 -9.72 -13.24 -4.54
CA GLY A 35 -10.82 -13.02 -3.60
C GLY A 35 -10.53 -12.00 -2.49
N GLU A 36 -9.38 -11.32 -2.53
CA GLU A 36 -8.96 -10.38 -1.50
C GLU A 36 -8.88 -8.95 -2.04
N CYS A 37 -9.16 -7.99 -1.16
CA CYS A 37 -8.90 -6.57 -1.39
C CYS A 37 -7.63 -6.17 -0.64
N VAL A 38 -6.53 -6.01 -1.37
CA VAL A 38 -5.26 -5.54 -0.82
C VAL A 38 -5.21 -4.03 -1.01
N LEU A 39 -5.09 -3.28 0.09
CA LEU A 39 -4.95 -1.83 0.06
C LEU A 39 -3.63 -1.43 0.71
N ASN A 40 -2.95 -0.45 0.14
CA ASN A 40 -1.74 0.15 0.67
C ASN A 40 -1.95 1.66 0.76
N TYR A 41 -1.40 2.28 1.79
CA TYR A 41 -1.45 3.72 1.96
C TYR A 41 -0.07 4.31 1.64
N THR A 42 -0.01 5.41 0.90
CA THR A 42 1.23 6.16 0.72
C THR A 42 1.08 7.58 1.23
N HIS A 43 2.09 8.06 1.96
CA HIS A 43 2.19 9.46 2.36
C HIS A 43 2.52 10.40 1.19
N ALA A 44 2.91 9.86 0.02
CA ALA A 44 2.93 10.62 -1.22
C ALA A 44 1.48 10.94 -1.62
N ASP A 45 1.10 12.20 -1.47
CA ASP A 45 -0.25 12.73 -1.74
C ASP A 45 -1.40 12.02 -1.01
N ARG A 46 -1.10 11.24 0.04
CA ARG A 46 -2.08 10.45 0.81
C ARG A 46 -2.86 9.47 -0.06
N MET A 47 -2.26 8.97 -1.13
CA MET A 47 -2.91 8.07 -2.06
C MET A 47 -3.11 6.68 -1.43
N VAL A 48 -4.25 6.06 -1.71
CA VAL A 48 -4.51 4.66 -1.42
C VAL A 48 -4.35 3.87 -2.71
N ILE A 49 -3.44 2.91 -2.73
CA ILE A 49 -3.16 2.04 -3.88
C ILE A 49 -3.54 0.62 -3.50
N GLY A 50 -4.42 0.01 -4.27
CA GLY A 50 -4.88 -1.34 -3.99
C GLY A 50 -5.19 -2.15 -5.22
N GLY A 51 -5.26 -3.47 -5.04
CA GLY A 51 -5.67 -4.42 -6.04
C GLY A 51 -6.76 -5.34 -5.50
N VAL A 52 -7.68 -5.72 -6.38
CA VAL A 52 -8.74 -6.68 -6.10
C VAL A 52 -8.79 -7.65 -7.27
N ALA A 53 -8.42 -8.90 -7.03
CA ALA A 53 -8.59 -9.96 -8.02
C ALA A 53 -9.92 -10.67 -7.73
N VAL A 54 -10.97 -10.31 -8.48
CA VAL A 54 -12.30 -10.91 -8.32
C VAL A 54 -12.31 -12.26 -9.05
N SER A 55 -12.14 -13.35 -8.31
CA SER A 55 -12.13 -14.72 -8.85
C SER A 55 -13.53 -15.33 -8.89
N SER A 56 -14.10 -15.67 -7.74
CA SER A 56 -15.47 -16.20 -7.61
C SER A 56 -16.21 -15.49 -6.48
N GLY A 57 -17.27 -14.76 -6.81
CA GLY A 57 -18.09 -14.01 -5.86
C GLY A 57 -17.72 -12.53 -5.76
N SER A 58 -18.35 -11.82 -4.82
CA SER A 58 -18.08 -10.41 -4.56
C SER A 58 -16.99 -10.25 -3.50
N VAL A 59 -16.07 -9.30 -3.72
CA VAL A 59 -15.09 -8.88 -2.72
C VAL A 59 -15.53 -7.54 -2.15
N ALA A 60 -15.70 -7.47 -0.84
CA ALA A 60 -16.09 -6.23 -0.17
C ALA A 60 -14.87 -5.33 0.03
N LEU A 61 -15.05 -4.02 -0.20
CA LEU A 61 -14.07 -3.03 0.23
C LEU A 61 -14.15 -2.88 1.76
N PRO A 62 -13.02 -2.70 2.46
CA PRO A 62 -13.02 -2.51 3.89
C PRO A 62 -13.75 -1.22 4.28
N HIS A 63 -14.57 -1.30 5.34
CA HIS A 63 -15.27 -0.15 5.87
C HIS A 63 -14.27 0.85 6.46
N GLN A 64 -14.35 2.11 6.01
CA GLN A 64 -13.67 3.22 6.66
C GLN A 64 -14.40 3.52 7.97
N THR A 65 -13.73 3.26 9.09
CA THR A 65 -14.18 3.67 10.41
C THR A 65 -13.42 4.92 10.83
N GLU A 66 -14.09 5.81 11.53
CA GLU A 66 -13.45 6.98 12.13
C GLU A 66 -12.27 6.51 13.01
N PRO A 67 -11.07 7.11 12.89
CA PRO A 67 -9.99 6.77 13.80
C PRO A 67 -10.44 7.09 15.23
N ALA A 68 -10.03 6.26 16.20
CA ALA A 68 -10.22 6.59 17.60
C ALA A 68 -9.48 7.92 17.85
N SER A 69 -10.23 9.01 17.97
CA SER A 69 -9.68 10.35 18.14
C SER A 69 -8.61 10.38 19.23
N ALA A 70 -7.51 11.07 18.94
CA ALA A 70 -6.40 11.34 19.86
C ALA A 70 -6.87 12.09 21.12
#